data_AF-A0A060R8L8-F1
#
_entry.id   AF-A0A060R8L8-F1
#
_cell.length_a   1.000
_cell.length_b   1.000
_cell.length_c   1.000
_cell.angle_alpha   90.00
_cell.angle_beta   90.00
_cell.angle_gamma   90.00
#
_symmetry.space_group_name_H-M   'P 1'
#
loop_
_entity.id
_entity.type
_entity.pdbx_description
1 polymer ?
#
loop_
_entity_poly.entity_id
_entity_poly.type
_entity_poly.pdbx_seq_one_letter_code
_entity_poly.pdbx_strand_id
1 'polypeptide(L)'
;MKQLAINVQKNVTIIDLVCTPNVILLAKQSTTTNTKTGEVSTSVRFIEVCKVEKTDALTIVQSLLKYCITEYFVCSDIDKDFADTNIKQRKIFNQFLSGNTIYRTNSEGKIANALESEVPFTQTALKVKDYHTITTCKKENLKAAIFQHSKAILSLCKYLRLIIDKAETLETETAQSETTTKRKATAPAIDGTQPIAQAS
;
A
#
# COMPACT_ATOMS: atom_id res chain seq x y z
N MET A 1 -5.55 -14.05 24.62
CA MET A 1 -5.22 -13.61 23.24
C MET A 1 -5.12 -14.84 22.36
N LYS A 2 -5.73 -14.85 21.17
CA LYS A 2 -5.54 -15.95 20.21
C LYS A 2 -4.10 -15.86 19.69
N GLN A 3 -3.29 -16.89 19.91
CA GLN A 3 -1.91 -16.91 19.43
C GLN A 3 -1.92 -16.83 17.89
N LEU A 4 -1.05 -15.99 17.32
CA LEU A 4 -0.90 -15.92 15.87
C LEU A 4 -0.34 -17.27 15.39
N ALA A 5 -1.09 -17.96 14.54
CA ALA A 5 -0.72 -19.26 13.99
C ALA A 5 -0.47 -19.15 12.48
N ILE A 6 0.59 -19.80 11.99
CA ILE A 6 0.85 -19.94 10.55
C ILE A 6 0.17 -21.21 10.08
N ASN A 7 -0.91 -21.05 9.32
CA ASN A 7 -1.62 -22.17 8.73
C ASN A 7 -1.02 -22.51 7.36
N VAL A 8 -0.96 -23.80 7.04
CA VAL A 8 -0.42 -24.31 5.77
C VAL A 8 -1.41 -25.29 5.17
N GLN A 9 -1.82 -25.05 3.93
CA GLN A 9 -2.65 -25.96 3.16
C GLN A 9 -1.91 -26.41 1.90
N LYS A 10 -2.07 -27.67 1.52
CA LYS A 10 -1.43 -28.29 0.36
C LYS A 10 -2.47 -28.61 -0.71
N ASN A 11 -2.06 -28.52 -1.96
CA ASN A 11 -2.84 -28.78 -3.16
C ASN A 11 -4.15 -27.99 -3.20
N VAL A 12 -4.11 -26.73 -2.75
CA VAL A 12 -5.26 -25.83 -2.68
C VAL A 12 -4.91 -24.48 -3.29
N THR A 13 -5.91 -23.80 -3.85
CA THR A 13 -5.77 -22.41 -4.28
C THR A 13 -6.13 -21.45 -3.13
N ILE A 14 -5.70 -20.18 -3.21
CA ILE A 14 -6.01 -19.21 -2.16
C ILE A 14 -7.53 -19.02 -1.98
N ILE A 15 -8.33 -19.07 -3.05
CA ILE A 15 -9.78 -18.83 -2.97
C ILE A 15 -10.55 -19.94 -2.24
N ASP A 16 -9.97 -21.14 -2.17
CA ASP A 16 -10.61 -22.33 -1.59
C ASP A 16 -10.30 -22.53 -0.11
N LEU A 17 -9.57 -21.60 0.53
CA LEU A 17 -9.24 -21.74 1.95
C LEU A 17 -10.48 -21.53 2.83
N VAL A 18 -10.62 -22.40 3.83
CA VAL A 18 -11.58 -22.21 4.93
C VAL A 18 -10.93 -21.33 5.99
N CYS A 19 -11.49 -20.15 6.25
CA CYS A 19 -10.91 -19.13 7.12
C CYS A 19 -11.95 -18.54 8.07
N THR A 20 -11.48 -17.90 9.16
CA THR A 20 -12.35 -17.15 10.06
C THR A 20 -13.09 -16.03 9.31
N PRO A 21 -14.39 -15.79 9.57
CA PRO A 21 -15.12 -14.68 8.97
C PRO A 21 -14.59 -13.29 9.36
N ASN A 22 -14.71 -12.35 8.42
CA ASN A 22 -14.39 -10.93 8.59
C ASN A 22 -12.97 -10.65 9.12
N VAL A 23 -11.94 -11.32 8.58
CA VAL A 23 -10.54 -11.09 8.94
C VAL A 23 -9.69 -10.63 7.76
N ILE A 24 -8.63 -9.87 8.06
CA ILE A 24 -7.51 -9.66 7.12
C ILE A 24 -6.66 -10.94 7.08
N LEU A 25 -6.35 -11.38 5.87
CA LEU A 25 -5.54 -12.56 5.62
C LEU A 25 -4.32 -12.16 4.79
N LEU A 26 -3.13 -12.52 5.28
CA LEU A 26 -1.91 -12.46 4.49
C LEU A 26 -1.54 -13.87 4.04
N ALA A 27 -1.53 -14.10 2.73
CA ALA A 27 -1.24 -15.39 2.13
C ALA A 27 0.00 -15.33 1.26
N LYS A 28 0.72 -16.45 1.19
CA LYS A 28 1.80 -16.71 0.26
C LYS A 28 1.59 -18.08 -0.37
N GLN A 29 1.37 -18.09 -1.68
CA GLN A 29 1.33 -19.30 -2.49
C GLN A 29 2.73 -19.67 -2.95
N SER A 30 3.02 -20.97 -3.01
CA SER A 30 4.28 -21.50 -3.52
C SER A 30 3.99 -22.79 -4.28
N THR A 31 4.52 -22.90 -5.47
CA THR A 31 4.38 -24.09 -6.31
C THR A 31 5.73 -24.78 -6.41
N THR A 32 5.75 -26.08 -6.16
CA THR A 32 6.94 -26.91 -6.23
C THR A 32 6.68 -28.10 -7.12
N THR A 33 7.58 -28.34 -8.07
CA THR A 33 7.54 -29.53 -8.93
C THR A 33 8.56 -30.54 -8.43
N ASN A 34 8.11 -31.76 -8.15
CA ASN A 34 9.00 -32.87 -7.81
C ASN A 34 9.78 -33.28 -9.06
N THR A 35 11.10 -33.13 -9.02
CA THR A 35 11.98 -33.39 -10.17
C THR A 35 12.05 -34.86 -10.57
N LYS A 36 11.64 -35.79 -9.71
CA LYS A 36 11.69 -37.23 -9.98
C LYS A 36 10.35 -37.79 -10.48
N THR A 37 9.24 -37.30 -9.95
CA THR A 37 7.89 -37.80 -10.28
C THR A 37 7.13 -36.89 -11.24
N GLY A 38 7.61 -35.66 -11.49
CA GLY A 38 6.90 -34.63 -12.25
C GLY A 38 5.68 -34.04 -11.52
N GLU A 39 5.39 -34.50 -10.30
CA GLU A 39 4.24 -34.05 -9.53
C GLU A 39 4.38 -32.57 -9.16
N VAL A 40 3.35 -31.78 -9.49
CA VAL A 40 3.27 -30.37 -9.14
C VAL A 40 2.41 -30.23 -7.89
N SER A 41 2.99 -29.75 -6.80
CA SER A 41 2.26 -29.44 -5.57
C SER A 41 2.21 -27.93 -5.37
N THR A 42 1.03 -27.42 -5.02
CA THR A 42 0.85 -26.02 -4.61
C THR A 42 0.62 -25.96 -3.11
N SER A 43 1.36 -25.12 -2.40
CA SER A 43 1.14 -24.88 -0.97
C SER A 43 0.80 -23.42 -0.72
N VAL A 44 -0.21 -23.20 0.11
CA VAL A 44 -0.59 -21.87 0.58
C VAL A 44 -0.29 -21.78 2.07
N ARG A 45 0.60 -20.85 2.43
CA ARG A 45 0.83 -20.46 3.82
C ARG A 45 0.09 -19.16 4.08
N PHE A 46 -0.61 -19.07 5.20
CA PHE A 46 -1.34 -17.85 5.55
C PHE A 46 -1.41 -17.61 7.05
N ILE A 47 -1.65 -16.35 7.39
CA ILE A 47 -1.97 -15.91 8.75
C ILE A 47 -3.27 -15.10 8.72
N GLU A 48 -4.12 -15.36 9.72
CA GLU A 48 -5.28 -14.52 10.02
C GLU A 48 -4.83 -13.43 10.99
N VAL A 49 -4.91 -12.18 10.55
CA VAL A 49 -4.29 -11.06 11.27
C VAL A 49 -5.26 -10.47 12.28
N CYS A 50 -6.34 -9.86 11.78
CA CYS A 50 -7.25 -9.10 12.61
C CYS A 50 -8.65 -9.09 12.04
N LYS A 51 -9.64 -8.92 12.91
CA LYS A 51 -11.02 -8.70 12.48
C LYS A 51 -11.15 -7.32 11.86
N VAL A 52 -11.95 -7.24 10.80
CA VAL A 52 -12.25 -5.99 10.09
C VAL A 52 -13.76 -5.83 9.99
N GLU A 53 -14.27 -4.78 10.62
CA GLU A 53 -15.67 -4.39 10.56
C GLU A 53 -15.97 -3.54 9.32
N LYS A 54 -14.97 -2.79 8.86
CA LYS A 54 -15.06 -1.93 7.68
C LYS A 54 -14.11 -2.42 6.61
N THR A 55 -14.59 -2.34 5.38
CA THR A 55 -13.94 -2.93 4.21
C THR A 55 -13.28 -1.87 3.33
N ASP A 56 -13.26 -0.61 3.76
CA ASP A 56 -12.57 0.44 3.07
C ASP A 56 -11.05 0.23 3.16
N ALA A 57 -10.35 0.56 2.06
CA ALA A 57 -8.92 0.27 1.93
C ALA A 57 -8.08 0.92 3.03
N LEU A 58 -8.46 2.11 3.50
CA LEU A 58 -7.73 2.82 4.54
C LEU A 58 -7.83 2.10 5.88
N THR A 59 -9.03 1.68 6.28
CA THR A 59 -9.24 0.90 7.49
C THR A 59 -8.50 -0.43 7.45
N ILE A 60 -8.47 -1.10 6.29
CA ILE A 60 -7.71 -2.35 6.10
C ILE A 60 -6.22 -2.12 6.33
N VAL A 61 -5.63 -1.15 5.62
CA VAL A 61 -4.20 -0.83 5.75
C VAL A 61 -3.86 -0.35 7.16
N GLN A 62 -4.72 0.46 7.77
CA GLN A 62 -4.53 0.95 9.12
C GLN A 62 -4.56 -0.17 10.16
N SER A 63 -5.49 -1.11 10.00
CA SER A 63 -5.61 -2.28 10.89
C SER A 63 -4.42 -3.19 10.74
N LEU A 64 -3.96 -3.44 9.51
CA LEU A 64 -2.77 -4.24 9.25
C LEU A 64 -1.50 -3.58 9.81
N LEU A 65 -1.33 -2.27 9.58
CA LEU A 65 -0.16 -1.53 10.06
C LEU A 65 -0.07 -1.56 11.59
N LYS A 66 -1.19 -1.41 12.31
CA LYS A 66 -1.23 -1.56 13.78
C LYS A 66 -0.65 -2.91 14.21
N TYR A 67 -1.03 -4.00 13.54
CA TYR A 67 -0.52 -5.33 13.85
C TYR A 67 0.97 -5.47 13.56
N CYS A 68 1.46 -4.96 12.43
CA CYS A 68 2.90 -4.98 12.11
C CYS A 68 3.72 -4.19 13.14
N ILE A 69 3.18 -3.09 13.67
CA ILE A 69 3.83 -2.30 14.72
C ILE A 69 3.84 -3.04 16.06
N THR A 70 2.72 -3.66 16.43
CA THR A 70 2.64 -4.45 17.66
C THR A 70 3.60 -5.64 17.61
N GLU A 71 3.65 -6.37 16.49
CA GLU A 71 4.64 -7.45 16.31
C GLU A 71 6.06 -6.91 16.46
N TYR A 72 6.37 -5.78 15.81
CA TYR A 72 7.68 -5.16 15.89
C TYR A 72 8.13 -4.91 17.33
N PHE A 73 7.27 -4.28 18.14
CA PHE A 73 7.60 -3.99 19.54
C PHE A 73 7.75 -5.25 20.37
N VAL A 74 6.88 -6.26 20.18
CA VAL A 74 6.99 -7.54 20.88
C VAL A 74 8.30 -8.26 20.52
N CYS A 75 8.67 -8.32 19.25
CA CYS A 75 9.95 -8.88 18.83
C CYS A 75 11.13 -8.10 19.42
N SER A 76 11.05 -6.76 19.45
CA SER A 76 12.10 -5.94 20.04
C SER A 76 12.27 -6.16 21.54
N ASP A 77 11.19 -6.42 22.27
CA ASP A 77 11.27 -6.66 23.71
C ASP A 77 11.83 -8.06 24.00
N ILE A 78 11.37 -9.08 23.26
CA ILE A 78 11.95 -10.43 23.32
C ILE A 78 13.44 -10.39 22.98
N ASP A 79 13.85 -9.73 21.90
CA ASP A 79 15.26 -9.65 21.51
C ASP A 79 16.14 -9.02 22.60
N LYS A 80 15.60 -8.08 23.41
CA LYS A 80 16.32 -7.53 24.57
C LYS A 80 16.43 -8.55 25.70
N ASP A 81 15.34 -9.26 26.01
CA ASP A 81 15.31 -10.28 27.06
C ASP A 81 16.30 -11.43 26.77
N PHE A 82 16.61 -11.68 25.50
CA PHE A 82 17.51 -12.74 25.03
C PHE A 82 18.85 -12.22 24.49
N ALA A 83 19.24 -10.98 24.78
CA ALA A 83 20.41 -10.33 24.20
C ALA A 83 21.71 -11.15 24.34
N ASP A 84 21.89 -11.85 25.47
CA ASP A 84 23.09 -12.65 25.76
C ASP A 84 23.17 -13.98 25.01
N THR A 85 22.06 -14.41 24.37
CA THR A 85 21.96 -15.72 23.73
C THR A 85 22.20 -15.69 22.22
N ASN A 86 22.34 -14.50 21.62
CA ASN A 86 22.33 -14.27 20.16
C ASN A 86 21.08 -14.78 19.43
N ILE A 87 20.03 -15.18 20.16
CA ILE A 87 18.74 -15.54 19.57
C ILE A 87 18.05 -14.25 19.13
N LYS A 88 17.69 -14.17 17.85
CA LYS A 88 16.91 -13.05 17.29
C LYS A 88 15.59 -13.54 16.75
N GLN A 89 14.51 -12.84 17.08
CA GLN A 89 13.18 -13.17 16.61
C GLN A 89 13.00 -12.69 15.16
N ARG A 90 12.82 -13.63 14.24
CA ARG A 90 12.41 -13.31 12.87
C ARG A 90 10.96 -12.82 12.90
N LYS A 91 10.73 -11.56 12.48
CA LYS A 91 9.40 -10.97 12.28
C LYS A 91 8.59 -11.85 11.31
N ILE A 92 7.60 -12.56 11.84
CA ILE A 92 6.71 -13.49 11.14
C ILE A 92 5.97 -12.79 10.00
N PHE A 93 5.51 -11.55 10.17
CA PHE A 93 4.71 -10.88 9.14
C PHE A 93 5.52 -10.53 7.89
N ASN A 94 6.81 -10.22 8.04
CA ASN A 94 7.65 -9.77 6.92
C ASN A 94 7.71 -10.78 5.77
N GLN A 95 7.61 -12.08 6.06
CA GLN A 95 7.61 -13.11 5.00
C GLN A 95 6.33 -13.08 4.15
N PHE A 96 5.21 -12.61 4.72
CA PHE A 96 3.92 -12.51 4.06
C PHE A 96 3.71 -11.16 3.36
N LEU A 97 4.49 -10.12 3.71
CA LEU A 97 4.48 -8.82 3.02
C LEU A 97 5.20 -8.85 1.65
N SER A 98 5.76 -9.99 1.25
CA SER A 98 6.46 -10.14 -0.04
C SER A 98 5.51 -10.06 -1.25
N GLY A 99 4.22 -10.30 -1.05
CA GLY A 99 3.22 -10.17 -2.09
C GLY A 99 2.75 -8.73 -2.33
N ASN A 100 1.83 -8.64 -3.29
CA ASN A 100 1.23 -7.39 -3.76
C ASN A 100 -0.28 -7.31 -3.44
N THR A 101 -0.85 -8.35 -2.82
CA THR A 101 -2.28 -8.44 -2.53
C THR A 101 -2.51 -8.67 -1.04
N ILE A 102 -3.40 -7.86 -0.44
CA ILE A 102 -3.99 -8.11 0.88
C ILE A 102 -5.35 -8.75 0.63
N TYR A 103 -5.60 -9.88 1.28
CA TYR A 103 -6.88 -10.57 1.22
C TYR A 103 -7.71 -10.25 2.46
N ARG A 104 -9.02 -10.38 2.32
CA ARG A 104 -9.97 -10.32 3.42
C ARG A 104 -10.99 -11.44 3.29
N THR A 105 -11.57 -11.86 4.39
CA THR A 105 -12.74 -12.74 4.37
C THR A 105 -14.03 -11.95 4.54
N ASN A 106 -15.12 -12.45 3.96
CA ASN A 106 -16.47 -11.93 4.19
C ASN A 106 -17.08 -12.55 5.46
N SER A 107 -18.38 -12.28 5.71
CA SER A 107 -19.13 -12.82 6.85
C SER A 107 -19.30 -14.34 6.83
N GLU A 108 -19.07 -14.98 5.69
CA GLU A 108 -19.13 -16.44 5.52
C GLU A 108 -17.74 -17.09 5.62
N GLY A 109 -16.67 -16.31 5.78
CA GLY A 109 -15.29 -16.82 5.77
C GLY A 109 -14.69 -17.01 4.37
N LYS A 110 -15.41 -16.63 3.30
CA LYS A 110 -14.90 -16.71 1.92
C LYS A 110 -13.91 -15.58 1.64
N ILE A 111 -12.85 -15.91 0.91
CA ILE A 111 -11.78 -14.96 0.57
C ILE A 111 -12.19 -14.05 -0.57
N ALA A 112 -11.87 -12.77 -0.42
CA ALA A 112 -11.96 -11.74 -1.44
C ALA A 112 -10.70 -10.87 -1.42
N ASN A 113 -10.32 -10.33 -2.58
CA ASN A 113 -9.24 -9.37 -2.66
C ASN A 113 -9.67 -8.08 -1.93
N ALA A 114 -8.81 -7.62 -1.03
CA ALA A 114 -9.08 -6.45 -0.19
C ALA A 114 -8.37 -5.22 -0.73
N LEU A 115 -7.11 -5.40 -1.13
CA LEU A 115 -6.28 -4.36 -1.73
C LEU A 115 -5.22 -5.01 -2.62
N GLU A 116 -5.08 -4.49 -3.82
CA GLU A 116 -3.98 -4.80 -4.73
C GLU A 116 -3.04 -3.60 -4.79
N SER A 117 -1.75 -3.89 -4.88
CA SER A 117 -0.68 -2.92 -4.84
C SER A 117 0.22 -3.10 -6.06
N GLU A 118 0.48 -2.01 -6.76
CA GLU A 118 1.43 -2.00 -7.89
C GLU A 118 2.88 -2.15 -7.42
N VAL A 119 3.16 -1.86 -6.14
CA VAL A 119 4.47 -2.09 -5.52
C VAL A 119 4.39 -3.19 -4.44
N PRO A 120 5.45 -3.99 -4.24
CA PRO A 120 5.45 -4.98 -3.16
C PRO A 120 5.29 -4.35 -1.77
N PHE A 121 4.52 -4.98 -0.89
CA PHE A 121 4.28 -4.41 0.45
C PHE A 121 5.55 -4.32 1.30
N THR A 122 6.57 -5.12 1.01
CA THR A 122 7.91 -5.00 1.62
C THR A 122 8.60 -3.65 1.35
N GLN A 123 8.20 -2.93 0.30
CA GLN A 123 8.71 -1.60 -0.05
C GLN A 123 7.88 -0.47 0.57
N THR A 124 6.81 -0.80 1.30
CA THR A 124 5.94 0.16 1.96
C THR A 124 6.22 0.26 3.46
N ALA A 125 5.55 1.19 4.15
CA ALA A 125 5.65 1.34 5.59
C ALA A 125 5.07 0.14 6.41
N LEU A 126 4.42 -0.83 5.75
CA LEU A 126 4.00 -2.09 6.39
C LEU A 126 5.20 -2.92 6.87
N LYS A 127 6.35 -2.83 6.19
CA LYS A 127 7.60 -3.45 6.67
C LYS A 127 8.24 -2.58 7.74
N VAL A 128 7.79 -2.71 8.99
CA VAL A 128 8.25 -1.85 10.10
C VAL A 128 9.75 -2.08 10.40
N LYS A 129 10.55 -1.01 10.31
CA LYS A 129 11.99 -0.97 10.59
C LYS A 129 12.29 -0.01 11.74
N ASP A 130 13.47 -0.13 12.32
CA ASP A 130 13.87 0.60 13.53
C ASP A 130 13.88 2.12 13.35
N TYR A 131 14.22 2.58 12.14
CA TYR A 131 14.28 4.00 11.79
C TYR A 131 12.97 4.59 11.26
N HIS A 132 11.85 3.85 11.32
CA HIS A 132 10.57 4.40 10.90
C HIS A 132 10.10 5.49 11.87
N THR A 133 9.42 6.51 11.36
CA THR A 133 8.83 7.55 12.20
C THR A 133 7.86 6.95 13.23
N ILE A 134 7.18 5.86 12.86
CA ILE A 134 6.26 5.15 13.76
C ILE A 134 6.96 4.52 14.98
N THR A 135 8.18 4.01 14.81
CA THR A 135 8.93 3.33 15.88
C THR A 135 9.66 4.31 16.79
N THR A 136 9.92 5.53 16.31
CA THR A 136 10.68 6.57 17.00
C THR A 136 9.81 7.71 17.55
N CYS A 137 8.56 7.85 17.11
CA CYS A 137 7.68 8.91 17.56
C CYS A 137 7.21 8.72 19.02
N LYS A 138 6.90 9.83 19.68
CA LYS A 138 6.25 9.82 20.99
C LYS A 138 4.88 9.12 20.91
N LYS A 139 4.50 8.43 21.99
CA LYS A 139 3.25 7.67 22.09
C LYS A 139 2.00 8.50 21.75
N GLU A 140 1.99 9.78 22.13
CA GLU A 140 0.93 10.74 21.81
C GLU A 140 0.72 10.97 20.30
N ASN A 141 1.79 10.87 19.51
CA ASN A 141 1.77 11.09 18.07
C ASN A 141 1.53 9.80 17.25
N LEU A 142 1.60 8.64 17.90
CA LEU A 142 1.54 7.34 17.22
C LEU A 142 0.26 7.16 16.39
N LYS A 143 -0.88 7.64 16.91
CA LYS A 143 -2.17 7.58 16.19
C LYS A 143 -2.13 8.37 14.88
N ALA A 144 -1.57 9.58 14.92
CA ALA A 144 -1.43 10.42 13.73
C ALA A 144 -0.41 9.83 12.74
N ALA A 145 0.73 9.34 13.25
CA ALA A 145 1.74 8.66 12.43
C ALA A 145 1.13 7.46 11.69
N ILE A 146 0.43 6.57 12.40
CA ILE A 146 -0.27 5.42 11.80
C ILE A 146 -1.19 5.88 10.66
N PHE A 147 -2.01 6.90 10.89
CA PHE A 147 -2.94 7.40 9.89
C PHE A 147 -2.23 7.94 8.63
N GLN A 148 -1.18 8.74 8.80
CA GLN A 148 -0.42 9.30 7.68
C GLN A 148 0.32 8.22 6.89
N HIS A 149 0.94 7.27 7.59
CA HIS A 149 1.59 6.13 6.94
C HIS A 149 0.59 5.25 6.20
N SER A 150 -0.62 5.03 6.73
CA SER A 150 -1.67 4.30 6.02
C SER A 150 -2.07 5.00 4.72
N LYS A 151 -2.20 6.33 4.71
CA LYS A 151 -2.44 7.11 3.48
C LYS A 151 -1.31 6.98 2.48
N ALA A 152 -0.06 7.06 2.95
CA ALA A 152 1.12 6.89 2.09
C ALA A 152 1.17 5.48 1.48
N ILE A 153 0.88 4.44 2.27
CA ILE A 153 0.80 3.05 1.78
C ILE A 153 -0.27 2.94 0.68
N LEU A 154 -1.47 3.50 0.89
CA LEU A 154 -2.52 3.48 -0.14
C LEU A 154 -2.09 4.19 -1.43
N SER A 155 -1.37 5.30 -1.30
CA SER A 155 -0.86 6.04 -2.45
C SER A 155 0.18 5.20 -3.21
N LEU A 156 1.06 4.51 -2.48
CA LEU A 156 2.02 3.56 -3.07
C LEU A 156 1.34 2.38 -3.76
N CYS A 157 0.20 1.91 -3.25
CA CYS A 157 -0.55 0.82 -3.88
C CYS A 157 -1.06 1.20 -5.28
N LYS A 158 -1.28 2.49 -5.54
CA LYS A 158 -1.80 3.04 -6.79
C LYS A 158 -0.78 3.96 -7.48
N TYR A 159 0.51 3.68 -7.29
CA TYR A 159 1.60 4.58 -7.69
C TYR A 159 1.66 4.86 -9.20
N LEU A 160 1.63 3.83 -10.05
CA LEU A 160 1.59 3.94 -11.49
C LEU A 160 0.33 4.69 -11.95
N ARG A 161 -0.83 4.36 -11.40
CA ARG A 161 -2.07 5.11 -11.68
C ARG A 161 -1.91 6.60 -11.34
N LEU A 162 -1.30 6.91 -10.20
CA LEU A 162 -1.04 8.29 -9.79
C LEU A 162 -0.09 9.02 -10.76
N ILE A 163 0.91 8.32 -11.31
CA ILE A 163 1.77 8.88 -12.37
C ILE A 163 0.95 9.19 -13.63
N ILE A 164 0.12 8.25 -14.08
CA ILE A 164 -0.72 8.41 -15.27
C ILE A 164 -1.66 9.61 -15.09
N ASP A 165 -2.40 9.63 -13.99
CA ASP A 165 -3.34 10.72 -13.68
C ASP A 165 -2.60 12.08 -13.66
N LYS A 166 -1.36 12.12 -13.11
CA LYS A 166 -0.57 13.34 -13.09
C LYS A 166 -0.09 13.75 -14.48
N ALA A 167 0.31 12.80 -15.33
CA ALA A 167 0.68 13.08 -16.72
C ALA A 167 -0.50 13.66 -17.51
N GLU A 168 -1.69 13.07 -17.38
CA GLU A 168 -2.92 13.55 -18.03
C GLU A 168 -3.28 14.99 -17.59
N THR A 169 -3.11 15.31 -16.29
CA THR A 169 -3.32 16.70 -15.82
C THR A 169 -2.34 17.70 -16.42
N LEU A 170 -1.08 17.31 -16.62
CA LEU A 170 -0.07 18.19 -17.22
C LEU A 170 -0.33 18.42 -18.71
N GLU A 171 -0.77 17.39 -19.43
CA GLU A 171 -1.15 17.52 -20.85
C GLU A 171 -2.35 18.47 -21.02
N THR A 172 -3.36 18.36 -20.15
CA THR A 172 -4.54 19.24 -20.19
C THR A 172 -4.21 20.69 -19.79
N GLU A 173 -3.34 20.91 -18.80
CA GLU A 173 -2.83 22.25 -18.44
C GLU A 173 -2.00 22.90 -19.57
N THR A 174 -1.20 22.08 -20.28
CA THR A 174 -0.39 22.55 -21.43
C THR A 174 -1.29 22.94 -22.61
N ALA A 175 -2.32 22.13 -22.91
CA ALA A 175 -3.29 22.42 -23.98
C ALA A 175 -4.15 23.67 -23.68
N GLN A 176 -4.49 23.94 -22.41
CA GLN A 176 -5.18 25.16 -22.00
C GLN A 176 -4.29 26.41 -22.08
N SER A 177 -2.99 26.27 -21.81
CA SER A 177 -2.04 27.38 -21.96
C SER A 177 -1.90 27.80 -23.42
N GLU A 178 -1.82 26.85 -24.37
CA GLU A 178 -1.73 27.16 -25.81
C GLU A 178 -2.98 27.83 -26.41
N THR A 179 -4.17 27.48 -25.91
CA THR A 179 -5.42 28.14 -26.33
C THR A 179 -5.55 29.55 -25.78
N THR A 180 -4.89 29.86 -24.67
CA THR A 180 -4.87 31.21 -24.07
C THR A 180 -3.86 32.12 -24.77
N THR A 181 -2.70 31.60 -25.21
CA THR A 181 -1.72 32.38 -25.99
C THR A 181 -2.26 32.73 -27.39
N LYS A 182 -3.02 31.84 -28.04
CA LYS A 182 -3.64 32.14 -29.35
C LYS A 182 -4.72 33.23 -29.28
N ARG A 183 -5.38 33.45 -28.13
CA ARG A 183 -6.41 34.48 -27.96
C ARG A 183 -5.86 35.91 -27.78
N LYS A 184 -4.55 36.09 -27.55
CA LYS A 184 -3.95 37.43 -27.34
C LYS A 184 -3.35 38.05 -28.62
N ALA A 185 -3.38 37.36 -29.75
CA ALA A 185 -2.82 37.82 -31.03
C ALA A 185 -3.93 38.17 -32.04
N THR A 186 -4.78 39.15 -31.75
CA THR A 186 -5.53 39.90 -32.78
C THR A 186 -6.11 41.19 -32.21
N ALA A 187 -5.39 42.30 -32.40
CA ALA A 187 -5.96 43.64 -32.41
C ALA A 187 -5.44 44.34 -33.68
N PRO A 188 -6.30 44.85 -34.59
CA PRO A 188 -5.84 45.51 -35.81
C PRO A 188 -5.34 46.92 -35.52
N ALA A 189 -4.33 47.33 -36.32
CA ALA A 189 -3.70 48.63 -36.32
C ALA A 189 -4.69 49.78 -36.62
N ILE A 190 -4.52 50.91 -35.94
CA ILE A 190 -5.20 52.16 -36.27
C ILE A 190 -4.15 53.12 -36.84
N ASP A 191 -4.36 53.40 -38.12
CA ASP A 191 -3.71 54.39 -38.97
C ASP A 191 -3.98 55.83 -38.45
N GLY A 192 -2.97 56.70 -38.53
CA GLY A 192 -2.98 58.02 -37.90
C GLY A 192 -2.26 59.07 -38.74
N THR A 193 -2.91 59.48 -39.83
CA THR A 193 -2.54 60.64 -40.65
C THR A 193 -2.73 61.94 -39.84
N GLN A 194 -1.71 62.81 -39.77
CA GLN A 194 -1.81 64.15 -39.16
C GLN A 194 -2.19 65.22 -40.20
N PRO A 195 -3.15 66.12 -39.93
CA PRO A 195 -3.34 67.34 -40.71
C PRO A 195 -2.54 68.53 -40.15
N ILE A 196 -1.98 69.30 -41.09
CA ILE A 196 -1.30 70.57 -40.91
C ILE A 196 -2.35 71.66 -40.60
N ALA A 197 -2.10 72.50 -39.60
CA ALA A 197 -2.88 73.72 -39.35
C ALA A 197 -1.99 74.97 -39.46
N GLN A 198 -2.30 75.82 -40.45
CA GLN A 198 -1.90 77.22 -40.56
C GLN A 198 -2.88 78.11 -39.77
N ALA A 199 -2.37 79.17 -39.14
CA ALA A 199 -2.93 80.53 -39.04
C ALA A 199 -1.98 81.34 -38.12
N SER A 200 -1.24 82.32 -38.65
CA SER A 200 -1.59 83.74 -38.80
C SER A 200 -1.50 84.52 -37.49
#